data_AF-J4XG52-F1
#
_entry.id   AF-J4XG52-F1
#
_cell.length_a   1.000
_cell.length_b   1.000
_cell.length_c   1.000
_cell.angle_alpha   90.00
_cell.angle_beta   90.00
_cell.angle_gamma   90.00
#
_symmetry.space_group_name_H-M   'P 1'
#
loop_
_entity.id
_entity.type
_entity.pdbx_description
1 polymer ?
#
loop_
_entity_poly.entity_id
_entity_poly.type
_entity_poly.pdbx_seq_one_letter_code
_entity_poly.pdbx_strand_id
1 'polypeptide(L)'
;MAIDFFNNRCQQATSEKIFGLCDEEGTQKPAYIDISNQDNWIAEIENEDQKEVYFIAIDNCIEIWRDDDPTKMEKRCDGMLGYDGNNLIFVELKDRKLKNASDFIKEAALQLVATINHFKKNCNIADYNIKAAYIANKNKIHCSYVARMKRFQQETGYTLRIENRIKIPYMIP
;
A
#
# COMPACT_ATOMS: atom_id res chain seq x y z
N MET A 1 -17.89 15.02 -1.29
CA MET A 1 -17.16 15.27 -0.02
C MET A 1 -15.70 14.95 -0.28
N ALA A 2 -14.78 15.71 0.29
CA ALA A 2 -13.35 15.39 0.15
C ALA A 2 -13.02 14.17 0.99
N ILE A 3 -12.24 13.23 0.44
CA ILE A 3 -11.78 12.03 1.14
C ILE A 3 -10.63 12.44 2.08
N ASP A 4 -10.78 12.15 3.37
CA ASP A 4 -9.70 12.36 4.35
C ASP A 4 -8.78 11.13 4.40
N PHE A 5 -7.73 11.16 3.59
CA PHE A 5 -6.71 10.11 3.54
C PHE A 5 -5.81 10.07 4.79
N PHE A 6 -5.83 11.09 5.64
CA PHE A 6 -4.95 11.22 6.81
C PHE A 6 -5.75 11.16 8.11
N ASN A 7 -6.88 10.46 8.09
CA ASN A 7 -7.72 10.25 9.26
C ASN A 7 -6.92 9.56 10.38
N ASN A 8 -6.76 10.25 11.51
CA ASN A 8 -5.98 9.79 12.64
C ASN A 8 -6.48 8.47 13.26
N ARG A 9 -7.76 8.10 13.06
CA ARG A 9 -8.32 6.82 13.53
C ARG A 9 -7.82 5.62 12.74
N CYS A 10 -7.34 5.86 11.52
CA CYS A 10 -6.79 4.84 10.62
C CYS A 10 -5.27 4.75 10.69
N GLN A 11 -4.63 5.58 11.52
CA GLN A 11 -3.19 5.75 11.55
C GLN A 11 -2.57 5.00 12.72
N GLN A 12 -1.47 4.32 12.42
CA GLN A 12 -0.54 3.72 13.39
C GLN A 12 0.86 4.26 13.13
N ALA A 13 1.70 4.31 14.15
CA ALA A 13 3.05 4.84 14.04
C ALA A 13 4.05 3.91 14.70
N THR A 14 5.25 3.84 14.14
CA THR A 14 6.38 3.14 14.76
C THR A 14 7.70 3.75 14.29
N SER A 15 8.75 3.54 15.08
CA SER A 15 10.14 3.84 14.70
C SER A 15 11.02 2.60 14.86
N GLU A 16 10.41 1.43 15.00
CA GLU A 16 11.13 0.16 15.07
C GLU A 16 11.96 -0.03 13.81
N LYS A 17 13.16 -0.61 14.01
CA LYS A 17 14.09 -0.86 12.93
C LYS A 17 13.54 -1.85 11.90
N ILE A 18 12.77 -2.83 12.38
CA ILE A 18 12.06 -3.81 11.56
C ILE A 18 10.67 -4.00 12.13
N PHE A 19 9.66 -3.92 11.27
CA PHE A 19 8.27 -4.22 11.63
C PHE A 19 7.51 -4.76 10.43
N GLY A 20 6.34 -5.33 10.67
CA GLY A 20 5.49 -5.92 9.67
C GLY A 20 4.25 -5.08 9.38
N LEU A 21 3.73 -5.25 8.16
CA LEU A 21 2.34 -4.95 7.84
C LEU A 21 1.56 -6.26 7.70
N CYS A 22 0.42 -6.30 8.38
CA CYS A 22 -0.47 -7.44 8.43
C CYS A 22 -1.85 -7.05 7.89
N ASP A 23 -2.51 -8.02 7.26
CA ASP A 23 -3.93 -7.95 6.91
C ASP A 23 -4.60 -9.26 7.31
N GLU A 24 -5.77 -9.16 7.93
CA GLU A 24 -6.59 -10.30 8.34
C GLU A 24 -7.66 -10.57 7.28
N GLU A 25 -7.22 -11.17 6.15
CA GLU A 25 -8.09 -11.49 5.01
C GLU A 25 -9.38 -12.20 5.47
N GLY A 26 -10.54 -11.69 5.03
CA GLY A 26 -11.85 -12.25 5.36
C GLY A 26 -12.48 -11.67 6.64
N THR A 27 -11.78 -10.76 7.33
CA THR A 27 -12.37 -9.91 8.37
C THR A 27 -12.72 -8.53 7.81
N GLN A 28 -13.45 -7.72 8.59
CA GLN A 28 -13.67 -6.29 8.30
C GLN A 28 -12.71 -5.40 9.08
N LYS A 29 -11.56 -5.94 9.51
CA LYS A 29 -10.56 -5.16 10.23
C LYS A 29 -9.63 -4.47 9.23
N PRO A 30 -9.20 -3.23 9.49
CA PRO A 30 -8.16 -2.59 8.71
C PRO A 30 -6.83 -3.31 8.84
N ALA A 31 -5.99 -3.20 7.81
CA ALA A 31 -4.59 -3.58 7.88
C ALA A 31 -3.87 -2.81 9.01
N TYR A 32 -2.77 -3.36 9.54
CA TYR A 32 -2.11 -2.82 10.73
C TYR A 32 -0.59 -3.08 10.78
N ILE A 33 0.08 -2.32 11.65
CA ILE A 33 1.49 -2.53 12.01
C ILE A 33 1.58 -3.62 13.07
N ASP A 34 2.50 -4.57 12.89
CA ASP A 34 2.89 -5.51 13.93
C ASP A 34 4.40 -5.49 14.13
N ILE A 35 4.83 -5.43 15.39
CA ILE A 35 6.25 -5.43 15.78
C ILE A 35 6.68 -6.77 16.40
N SER A 36 5.74 -7.69 16.63
CA SER A 36 5.96 -8.84 17.50
C SER A 36 5.86 -10.20 16.80
N ASN A 37 4.88 -10.40 15.91
CA ASN A 37 4.58 -11.71 15.34
C ASN A 37 4.98 -11.79 13.86
N GLN A 38 6.29 -11.94 13.61
CA GLN A 38 6.87 -12.01 12.25
C GLN A 38 6.19 -13.04 11.33
N ASP A 39 5.69 -14.14 11.88
CA ASP A 39 4.99 -15.17 11.12
C ASP A 39 3.70 -14.67 10.45
N ASN A 40 3.13 -13.56 10.92
CA ASN A 40 1.93 -12.95 10.35
C ASN A 40 2.23 -11.86 9.32
N TRP A 41 3.48 -11.41 9.22
CA TRP A 41 3.85 -10.30 8.36
C TRP A 41 3.65 -10.65 6.89
N ILE A 42 2.85 -9.84 6.21
CA ILE A 42 2.66 -9.93 4.76
C ILE A 42 3.73 -9.09 4.05
N ALA A 43 4.00 -7.89 4.59
CA ALA A 43 5.15 -7.07 4.20
C ALA A 43 6.07 -6.86 5.41
N GLU A 44 7.37 -6.90 5.18
CA GLU A 44 8.43 -6.58 6.12
C GLU A 44 8.99 -5.21 5.76
N ILE A 45 9.04 -4.31 6.73
CA ILE A 45 9.55 -2.95 6.58
C ILE A 45 10.93 -2.89 7.24
N GLU A 46 11.96 -2.60 6.44
CA GLU A 46 13.33 -2.33 6.91
C GLU A 46 13.50 -0.81 7.07
N ASN A 47 13.42 -0.32 8.30
CA ASN A 47 13.56 1.08 8.68
C ASN A 47 14.92 1.30 9.38
N GLU A 48 16.01 1.14 8.63
CA GLU A 48 17.38 1.14 9.17
C GLU A 48 17.72 2.41 9.97
N ASP A 49 17.20 3.55 9.52
CA ASP A 49 17.41 4.86 10.15
C ASP A 49 16.47 5.13 11.34
N GLN A 50 15.60 4.16 11.68
CA GLN A 50 14.60 4.29 12.75
C GLN A 50 13.76 5.57 12.64
N LYS A 51 13.39 5.92 11.40
CA LYS A 51 12.51 7.06 11.12
C LYS A 51 11.15 6.84 11.76
N GLU A 52 10.46 7.92 12.11
CA GLU A 52 9.05 7.84 12.43
C GLU A 52 8.27 7.51 11.14
N VAL A 53 7.68 6.32 11.12
CA VAL A 53 6.88 5.82 10.01
C VAL A 53 5.44 5.72 10.46
N TYR A 54 4.56 6.34 9.70
CA TYR A 54 3.13 6.21 9.82
C TYR A 54 2.63 5.17 8.83
N PHE A 55 1.74 4.30 9.28
CA PHE A 55 0.91 3.48 8.40
C PHE A 55 -0.53 3.96 8.53
N ILE A 56 -1.16 4.28 7.41
CA ILE A 56 -2.56 4.65 7.35
C ILE A 56 -3.30 3.54 6.61
N ALA A 57 -4.17 2.84 7.33
CA ALA A 57 -5.04 1.84 6.74
C ALA A 57 -6.09 2.53 5.85
N ILE A 58 -6.22 2.07 4.61
CA ILE A 58 -7.19 2.58 3.64
C ILE A 58 -8.32 1.56 3.49
N ASP A 59 -7.99 0.28 3.38
CA ASP A 59 -8.95 -0.81 3.50
C ASP A 59 -9.65 -0.77 4.86
N ASN A 60 -10.96 -1.06 4.85
CA ASN A 60 -11.83 -1.16 6.03
C ASN A 60 -11.80 0.02 7.02
N CYS A 61 -11.17 1.15 6.64
CA CYS A 61 -11.06 2.33 7.49
C CYS A 61 -11.43 3.63 6.79
N ILE A 62 -11.09 3.78 5.50
CA ILE A 62 -11.40 4.97 4.70
C ILE A 62 -12.46 4.64 3.65
N GLU A 63 -13.55 5.39 3.66
CA GLU A 63 -14.61 5.25 2.68
C GLU A 63 -14.26 5.98 1.39
N ILE A 64 -14.06 5.22 0.32
CA ILE A 64 -13.82 5.72 -1.03
C ILE A 64 -14.96 5.20 -1.91
N TRP A 65 -15.81 6.10 -2.38
CA TRP A 65 -16.96 5.80 -3.23
C TRP A 65 -16.59 5.98 -4.70
N ARG A 66 -17.21 5.20 -5.59
CA ARG A 66 -16.94 5.31 -7.02
C ARG A 66 -17.57 6.58 -7.60
N ASP A 67 -16.87 7.20 -8.55
CA ASP A 67 -17.38 8.40 -9.24
C ASP A 67 -18.59 8.08 -10.13
N ASP A 68 -18.63 6.88 -10.74
CA ASP A 68 -19.70 6.43 -11.64
C ASP A 68 -20.95 5.95 -10.88
N ASP A 69 -20.78 5.49 -9.64
CA ASP A 69 -21.87 5.03 -8.78
C ASP A 69 -21.52 5.26 -7.30
N PRO A 70 -22.00 6.37 -6.70
CA PRO A 70 -21.66 6.74 -5.32
C PRO A 70 -22.32 5.84 -4.27
N THR A 71 -23.11 4.85 -4.68
CA THR A 71 -23.66 3.81 -3.77
C THR A 71 -22.73 2.61 -3.63
N LYS A 72 -21.67 2.54 -4.47
CA LYS A 72 -20.71 1.45 -4.49
C LYS A 72 -19.36 1.92 -3.98
N MET A 73 -18.76 1.12 -3.10
CA MET A 73 -17.38 1.31 -2.68
C MET A 73 -16.43 1.06 -3.84
N GLU A 74 -15.43 1.91 -3.96
CA GLU A 74 -14.33 1.76 -4.89
C GLU A 74 -13.37 0.66 -4.42
N LYS A 75 -12.70 0.03 -5.39
CA LYS A 75 -11.54 -0.82 -5.10
C LYS A 75 -10.42 0.05 -4.55
N ARG A 76 -9.91 -0.31 -3.39
CA ARG A 76 -8.83 0.41 -2.72
C ARG A 76 -7.77 -0.56 -2.21
N CYS A 77 -6.56 -0.07 -2.09
CA CYS A 77 -5.47 -0.81 -1.47
C CYS A 77 -5.55 -0.82 0.06
N ASP A 78 -4.74 -1.68 0.67
CA ASP A 78 -4.78 -1.92 2.11
C ASP A 78 -4.32 -0.71 2.93
N GLY A 79 -3.29 0.00 2.46
CA GLY A 79 -2.88 1.22 3.13
C GLY A 79 -1.76 1.98 2.44
N MET A 80 -1.23 2.96 3.15
CA MET A 80 -0.05 3.72 2.74
C MET A 80 0.88 3.99 3.92
N LEU A 81 2.19 3.97 3.64
CA LEU A 81 3.24 4.37 4.56
C LEU A 81 3.60 5.83 4.33
N GLY A 82 3.79 6.60 5.40
CA GLY A 82 4.26 7.97 5.40
C GLY A 82 5.51 8.13 6.26
N TYR A 83 6.52 8.87 5.78
CA TYR A 83 7.72 9.20 6.56
C TYR A 83 8.36 10.50 6.06
N ASP A 84 9.24 11.10 6.87
CA ASP A 84 9.92 12.38 6.59
C ASP A 84 8.93 13.49 6.15
N GLY A 85 7.73 13.51 6.73
CA GLY A 85 6.69 14.53 6.53
C GLY A 85 5.89 14.41 5.23
N ASN A 86 6.49 14.02 4.11
CA ASN A 86 5.80 14.01 2.80
C ASN A 86 6.07 12.81 1.90
N ASN A 87 6.96 11.89 2.27
CA ASN A 87 7.23 10.71 1.45
C ASN A 87 6.13 9.68 1.67
N LEU A 88 5.55 9.17 0.59
CA LEU A 88 4.48 8.19 0.63
C LEU A 88 4.83 6.91 -0.15
N ILE A 89 4.41 5.77 0.37
CA ILE A 89 4.45 4.47 -0.32
C ILE A 89 3.08 3.82 -0.18
N PHE A 90 2.41 3.53 -1.31
CA PHE A 90 1.14 2.79 -1.30
C PHE A 90 1.41 1.29 -1.23
N VAL A 91 0.62 0.55 -0.46
CA VAL A 91 0.84 -0.89 -0.25
C VAL A 91 -0.47 -1.65 -0.41
N GLU A 92 -0.43 -2.67 -1.25
CA GLU A 92 -1.38 -3.78 -1.29
C GLU A 92 -0.73 -5.02 -0.67
N LEU A 93 -1.42 -5.66 0.25
CA LEU A 93 -1.06 -6.87 0.97
C LEU A 93 -1.85 -8.06 0.41
N LYS A 94 -1.18 -9.19 0.23
CA LYS A 94 -1.78 -10.45 -0.17
C LYS A 94 -1.19 -11.60 0.64
N ASP A 95 -2.03 -12.53 1.08
CA ASP A 95 -1.58 -13.84 1.55
C ASP A 95 -2.10 -14.95 0.64
N ARG A 96 -1.63 -14.95 -0.61
CA ARG A 96 -2.14 -15.83 -1.66
C ARG A 96 -1.09 -16.83 -2.14
N LYS A 97 -1.55 -18.06 -2.37
CA LYS A 97 -0.77 -19.11 -3.06
C LYS A 97 -0.52 -18.70 -4.51
N LEU A 98 0.66 -19.07 -5.02
CA LEU A 98 1.14 -18.60 -6.33
C LEU A 98 0.42 -19.18 -7.56
N LYS A 99 -0.47 -20.17 -7.40
CA LYS A 99 -1.16 -20.84 -8.53
C LYS A 99 -1.88 -19.85 -9.45
N ASN A 100 -2.43 -18.76 -8.90
CA ASN A 100 -3.15 -17.72 -9.64
C ASN A 100 -2.48 -16.34 -9.48
N ALA A 101 -1.15 -16.31 -9.40
CA ALA A 101 -0.41 -15.08 -9.12
C ALA A 101 -0.71 -13.94 -10.09
N SER A 102 -0.81 -14.24 -11.39
CA SER A 102 -1.11 -13.20 -12.38
C SER A 102 -2.45 -12.51 -12.16
N ASP A 103 -3.47 -13.23 -11.69
CA ASP A 103 -4.82 -12.69 -11.52
C ASP A 103 -4.88 -11.77 -10.31
N PHE A 104 -4.42 -12.22 -9.15
CA PHE A 104 -4.44 -11.37 -7.95
C PHE A 104 -3.49 -10.17 -8.10
N ILE A 105 -2.36 -10.30 -8.80
CA ILE A 105 -1.45 -9.17 -9.05
C ILE A 105 -2.12 -8.15 -9.98
N LYS A 106 -2.92 -8.60 -10.95
CA LYS A 106 -3.68 -7.70 -11.82
C LYS A 106 -4.72 -6.93 -11.00
N GLU A 107 -5.43 -7.60 -10.09
CA GLU A 107 -6.43 -6.96 -9.22
C GLU A 107 -5.78 -5.96 -8.25
N ALA A 108 -4.70 -6.37 -7.59
CA ALA A 108 -3.88 -5.54 -6.70
C ALA A 108 -3.38 -4.26 -7.41
N ALA A 109 -2.90 -4.38 -8.65
CA ALA A 109 -2.48 -3.22 -9.42
C ALA A 109 -3.65 -2.25 -9.69
N LEU A 110 -4.86 -2.76 -9.94
CA LEU A 110 -6.04 -1.92 -10.15
C LEU A 110 -6.48 -1.21 -8.86
N GLN A 111 -6.39 -1.87 -7.70
CA GLN A 111 -6.66 -1.25 -6.39
C GLN A 111 -5.70 -0.09 -6.13
N LEU A 112 -4.40 -0.30 -6.35
CA LEU A 112 -3.38 0.76 -6.21
C LEU A 112 -3.65 1.94 -7.16
N VAL A 113 -3.94 1.67 -8.44
CA VAL A 113 -4.28 2.72 -9.43
C VAL A 113 -5.50 3.52 -8.96
N ALA A 114 -6.57 2.84 -8.53
CA ALA A 114 -7.80 3.49 -8.09
C ALA A 114 -7.56 4.36 -6.84
N THR A 115 -6.89 3.84 -5.81
CA THR A 115 -6.53 4.62 -4.61
C THR A 115 -5.69 5.84 -4.96
N ILE A 116 -4.64 5.66 -5.77
CA ILE A 116 -3.75 6.77 -6.16
C ILE A 116 -4.53 7.84 -6.93
N ASN A 117 -5.42 7.46 -7.83
CA ASN A 117 -6.23 8.41 -8.58
C ASN A 117 -7.17 9.21 -7.67
N HIS A 118 -7.80 8.56 -6.69
CA HIS A 118 -8.61 9.24 -5.68
C HIS A 118 -7.77 10.14 -4.79
N PHE A 119 -6.58 9.70 -4.38
CA PHE A 119 -5.63 10.52 -3.63
C PHE A 119 -5.25 11.79 -4.40
N LYS A 120 -4.88 11.68 -5.69
CA LYS A 120 -4.54 12.83 -6.55
C LYS A 120 -5.68 13.83 -6.73
N LYS A 121 -6.94 13.37 -6.66
CA LYS A 121 -8.13 14.23 -6.77
C LYS A 121 -8.44 14.98 -5.48
N ASN A 122 -8.13 14.40 -4.33
CA ASN A 122 -8.55 14.90 -3.02
C ASN A 122 -7.41 15.57 -2.23
N CYS A 123 -6.16 15.30 -2.59
CA CYS A 123 -4.97 15.85 -1.97
C CYS A 123 -4.16 16.67 -2.98
N ASN A 124 -3.53 17.75 -2.51
CA ASN A 124 -2.61 18.52 -3.34
C ASN A 124 -1.30 17.72 -3.53
N ILE A 125 -1.15 17.11 -4.70
CA ILE A 125 0.00 16.23 -5.00
C ILE A 125 1.35 16.94 -4.94
N ALA A 126 1.38 18.26 -5.05
CA ALA A 126 2.62 19.04 -4.95
C ALA A 126 3.22 18.99 -3.53
N ASP A 127 2.40 18.67 -2.53
CA ASP A 127 2.83 18.60 -1.13
C ASP A 127 3.45 17.23 -0.78
N TYR A 128 3.28 16.22 -1.65
CA TYR A 128 3.65 14.83 -1.36
C TYR A 128 4.61 14.24 -2.39
N ASN A 129 5.51 13.40 -1.91
CA ASN A 129 6.47 12.66 -2.72
C ASN A 129 6.11 11.17 -2.71
N ILE A 130 5.26 10.76 -3.65
CA ILE A 130 4.91 9.34 -3.81
C ILE A 130 6.11 8.61 -4.42
N LYS A 131 6.80 7.83 -3.59
CA LYS A 131 8.03 7.12 -3.95
C LYS A 131 7.77 5.89 -4.81
N ALA A 132 6.78 5.11 -4.40
CA ALA A 132 6.46 3.84 -5.03
C ALA A 132 5.08 3.33 -4.61
N ALA A 133 4.62 2.31 -5.32
CA ALA A 133 3.54 1.43 -4.91
C ALA A 133 4.06 0.00 -4.81
N TYR A 134 3.58 -0.75 -3.82
CA TYR A 134 3.99 -2.12 -3.55
C TYR A 134 2.80 -3.07 -3.62
N ILE A 135 3.00 -4.20 -4.28
CA ILE A 135 2.18 -5.40 -4.10
C ILE A 135 3.04 -6.39 -3.31
N ALA A 136 2.79 -6.47 -2.01
CA ALA A 136 3.46 -7.37 -1.10
C ALA A 136 2.64 -8.64 -0.93
N ASN A 137 3.25 -9.78 -1.27
CA ASN A 137 2.63 -11.08 -1.02
C ASN A 137 3.50 -11.84 -0.02
N LYS A 138 2.87 -12.38 1.04
CA LYS A 138 3.56 -13.17 2.06
C LYS A 138 4.39 -14.30 1.46
N ASN A 139 3.83 -14.94 0.43
CA ASN A 139 4.54 -15.96 -0.35
C ASN A 139 5.37 -15.30 -1.46
N LYS A 140 6.68 -15.56 -1.48
CA LYS A 140 7.60 -14.98 -2.45
C LYS A 140 7.17 -15.27 -3.89
N ILE A 141 7.03 -14.21 -4.69
CA ILE A 141 6.70 -14.30 -6.10
C ILE A 141 8.00 -14.50 -6.90
N HIS A 142 8.10 -15.61 -7.63
CA HIS A 142 9.31 -15.96 -8.40
C HIS A 142 9.26 -15.55 -9.89
N CYS A 143 8.11 -15.06 -10.37
CA CYS A 143 7.93 -14.64 -11.76
C CYS A 143 8.17 -13.14 -11.93
N SER A 144 8.81 -12.75 -13.02
CA SER A 144 8.97 -11.33 -13.36
C SER A 144 7.68 -10.77 -13.98
N TYR A 145 7.16 -9.67 -13.43
CA TYR A 145 5.97 -8.97 -13.93
C TYR A 145 6.31 -7.63 -14.60
N VAL A 146 7.48 -7.56 -15.26
CA VAL A 146 8.06 -6.33 -15.81
C VAL A 146 7.10 -5.55 -16.71
N ALA A 147 6.37 -6.23 -17.60
CA ALA A 147 5.41 -5.57 -18.49
C ALA A 147 4.28 -4.88 -17.71
N ARG A 148 3.80 -5.49 -16.61
CA ARG A 148 2.76 -4.92 -15.76
C ARG A 148 3.30 -3.75 -14.93
N MET A 149 4.52 -3.87 -14.39
CA MET A 149 5.19 -2.78 -13.68
C MET A 149 5.39 -1.55 -14.59
N LYS A 150 5.81 -1.76 -15.84
CA LYS A 150 5.94 -0.69 -16.84
C LYS A 150 4.60 -0.04 -17.16
N ARG A 151 3.54 -0.83 -17.36
CA ARG A 151 2.19 -0.29 -17.61
C ARG A 151 1.69 0.54 -16.42
N PHE A 152 1.87 0.04 -15.20
CA PHE A 152 1.51 0.78 -13.99
C PHE A 152 2.24 2.12 -13.91
N GLN A 153 3.55 2.14 -14.20
CA GLN A 153 4.33 3.37 -14.21
C GLN A 153 3.87 4.35 -15.29
N GLN A 154 3.53 3.87 -16.49
CA GLN A 154 2.97 4.71 -17.56
C GLN A 154 1.63 5.34 -17.17
N GLU A 155 0.78 4.59 -16.45
CA GLU A 155 -0.56 5.03 -16.06
C GLU A 155 -0.55 5.97 -14.84
N THR A 156 0.27 5.66 -13.83
CA THR A 156 0.27 6.40 -12.56
C THR A 156 1.39 7.42 -12.42
N GLY A 157 2.47 7.26 -13.19
CA GLY A 157 3.73 7.99 -13.02
C GLY A 157 4.66 7.40 -11.94
N TYR A 158 4.26 6.36 -11.21
CA TYR A 158 4.99 5.84 -10.05
C TYR A 158 5.54 4.43 -10.28
N THR A 159 6.65 4.13 -9.61
CA THR A 159 7.26 2.79 -9.67
C THR A 159 6.40 1.77 -8.93
N LEU A 160 6.07 0.67 -9.59
CA LEU A 160 5.47 -0.51 -8.96
C LEU A 160 6.57 -1.49 -8.55
N ARG A 161 6.50 -1.99 -7.32
CA ARG A 161 7.32 -3.10 -6.81
C ARG A 161 6.41 -4.27 -6.45
N ILE A 162 6.88 -5.49 -6.74
CA ILE A 162 6.14 -6.73 -6.45
C ILE A 162 7.09 -7.60 -5.63
N GLU A 163 7.11 -7.33 -4.34
CA GLU A 163 7.97 -7.95 -3.34
C GLU A 163 7.41 -7.62 -1.95
N ASN A 164 7.77 -8.42 -0.96
CA ASN A 164 7.28 -8.26 0.40
C ASN A 164 8.23 -7.49 1.32
N ARG A 165 9.37 -7.00 0.81
CA ARG A 165 10.31 -6.19 1.59
C ARG A 165 10.30 -4.76 1.11
N ILE A 166 10.06 -3.84 2.04
CA ILE A 166 10.00 -2.40 1.77
C ILE A 166 11.07 -1.73 2.61
N LYS A 167 11.95 -0.97 1.97
CA LYS A 167 13.02 -0.24 2.65
C LYS A 167 12.63 1.22 2.85
N ILE A 168 12.87 1.72 4.05
CA ILE A 168 12.71 3.13 4.43
C ILE A 168 14.07 3.64 4.95
N PRO A 169 14.61 4.76 4.41
CA PRO A 169 14.05 5.56 3.32
C PRO A 169 14.07 4.82 1.97
N TYR A 170 13.07 5.09 1.14
CA TYR A 170 12.99 4.48 -0.19
C TYR A 170 14.06 5.08 -1.10
N MET A 171 14.93 4.21 -1.62
CA MET A 171 15.92 4.56 -2.63
C MET A 171 15.46 4.03 -3.99
N ILE A 172 15.42 4.90 -5.00
CA ILE A 172 15.24 4.49 -6.40
C ILE A 172 16.52 3.73 -6.79
N PRO A 173 16.43 2.50 -7.33
CA PRO A 173 17.60 1.80 -7.83
C PRO A 173 18.18 2.41 -9.11
#